data_AF-A0A955EZW0-F1
#
_entry.id   AF-A0A955EZW0-F1
#
_cell.length_a   1.000
_cell.length_b   1.000
_cell.length_c   1.000
_cell.angle_alpha   90.00
_cell.angle_beta   90.00
_cell.angle_gamma   90.00
#
_symmetry.space_group_name_H-M   'P 1'
#
loop_
_entity.id
_entity.type
_entity.pdbx_description
1 polymer ?
#
loop_
_entity_poly.entity_id
_entity_poly.type
_entity_poly.pdbx_seq_one_letter_code
_entity_poly.pdbx_strand_id
1 'polypeptide(L)' 'MSQLLPLFNHANLDDRRLESIREAVRDHDFLAVVLKWCAASTPRRAPAAAVAQDEFTHDVIIPFDDGLYLAYDVT' A
#
# COMPACT_ATOMS: atom_id res chain seq x y z
N MET A 1 -11.06 5.30 -16.92
CA MET A 1 -11.28 3.95 -16.36
C MET A 1 -10.07 3.67 -15.49
N SER A 2 -10.20 3.68 -14.17
CA SER A 2 -9.07 3.38 -13.29
C SER A 2 -8.81 1.87 -13.36
N GLN A 3 -7.60 1.48 -13.74
CA GLN A 3 -7.20 0.08 -13.79
C GLN A 3 -6.78 -0.31 -12.37
N LEU A 4 -7.45 -1.31 -11.78
CA LEU A 4 -7.07 -1.85 -10.47
C LEU A 4 -5.60 -2.29 -10.51
N LEU A 5 -4.77 -1.71 -9.64
CA LEU A 5 -3.42 -2.21 -9.46
C LEU A 5 -3.47 -3.65 -8.92
N PRO A 6 -2.57 -4.54 -9.37
CA PRO A 6 -2.50 -5.89 -8.83
C PRO A 6 -2.15 -5.83 -7.34
N LEU A 7 -2.79 -6.69 -6.55
CA LEU A 7 -2.51 -6.87 -5.12
C LEU A 7 -1.94 -8.27 -4.91
N PHE A 8 -0.70 -8.34 -4.43
CA PHE A 8 0.01 -9.59 -4.15
C PHE A 8 0.00 -9.89 -2.66
N ASN A 9 -0.34 -11.14 -2.31
CA ASN A 9 -0.41 -11.59 -0.92
C ASN A 9 0.89 -12.30 -0.50
N HIS A 10 1.89 -11.53 -0.07
CA HIS A 10 3.14 -12.09 0.44
C HIS A 10 3.06 -12.50 1.92
N ALA A 11 2.02 -12.08 2.64
CA ALA A 11 1.81 -12.40 4.05
C ALA A 11 0.96 -13.68 4.25
N ASN A 12 0.58 -14.38 3.18
CA ASN A 12 -0.28 -15.57 3.20
C ASN A 12 -1.59 -15.35 3.98
N LEU A 13 -2.21 -14.19 3.78
CA LEU A 13 -3.51 -13.84 4.35
C LEU A 13 -4.63 -14.72 3.80
N ASP A 14 -5.68 -14.94 4.60
CA ASP A 14 -6.91 -15.55 4.10
C ASP A 14 -7.66 -14.62 3.13
N ASP A 15 -8.56 -15.21 2.34
CA ASP A 15 -9.31 -14.50 1.29
C ASP A 15 -10.13 -13.32 1.83
N ARG A 16 -10.72 -13.46 3.02
CA ARG A 16 -11.55 -12.41 3.61
C ARG A 16 -10.72 -11.20 3.98
N ARG A 17 -9.56 -11.44 4.61
CA ARG A 17 -8.61 -10.40 4.99
C ARG A 17 -8.02 -9.73 3.76
N LEU A 18 -7.64 -10.52 2.75
CA LEU A 18 -7.13 -10.02 1.48
C LEU A 18 -8.15 -9.14 0.76
N GLU A 19 -9.42 -9.53 0.73
CA GLU A 19 -10.48 -8.74 0.09
C GLU A 19 -10.73 -7.43 0.84
N SER A 20 -10.73 -7.45 2.17
CA SER A 20 -10.85 -6.22 2.97
C SER A 20 -9.72 -5.23 2.68
N ILE A 21 -8.49 -5.73 2.46
CA ILE A 21 -7.35 -4.89 2.05
C ILE A 21 -7.55 -4.38 0.63
N ARG A 22 -7.98 -5.24 -0.30
CA ARG A 22 -8.27 -4.87 -1.70
C ARG A 22 -9.28 -3.73 -1.78
N GLU A 23 -10.33 -3.78 -0.97
CA GLU A 23 -11.31 -2.70 -0.87
C GLU A 23 -10.69 -1.40 -0.35
N ALA A 24 -9.88 -1.49 0.72
CA ALA A 24 -9.25 -0.33 1.34
C ALA A 24 -8.26 0.41 0.42
N VAL A 25 -7.58 -0.32 -0.48
CA VAL A 25 -6.55 0.22 -1.37
C VAL A 25 -7.03 0.36 -2.83
N ARG A 26 -8.32 0.13 -3.09
CA ARG A 26 -8.90 0.08 -4.46
C ARG A 26 -8.57 1.30 -5.32
N ASP A 27 -8.56 2.48 -4.70
CA ASP A 27 -8.37 3.75 -5.38
C ASP A 27 -6.91 4.25 -5.33
N HIS A 28 -5.97 3.42 -4.88
CA HIS A 28 -4.55 3.78 -4.81
C HIS A 28 -3.89 3.62 -6.18
N ASP A 29 -4.16 4.55 -7.09
CA ASP A 29 -3.60 4.59 -8.45
C ASP A 29 -2.25 5.32 -8.54
N PHE A 30 -2.00 6.28 -7.65
CA PHE A 30 -0.75 7.02 -7.55
C PHE A 30 -0.27 7.17 -6.10
N LEU A 31 1.04 7.32 -5.91
CA LEU A 31 1.63 7.53 -4.58
C LEU A 31 1.02 8.76 -3.86
N ALA A 32 0.67 9.82 -4.58
CA ALA A 32 0.01 10.98 -4.00
C ALA A 32 -1.34 10.62 -3.33
N VAL A 33 -2.10 9.67 -3.89
CA VAL A 33 -3.36 9.19 -3.33
C VAL A 33 -3.10 8.35 -2.09
N VAL A 34 -2.08 7.47 -2.12
CA VAL A 34 -1.64 6.68 -0.96
C VAL A 34 -1.24 7.59 0.21
N LEU A 35 -0.44 8.63 -0.06
CA LEU A 35 -0.01 9.58 0.97
C LEU A 35 -1.18 10.37 1.55
N LYS A 36 -2.16 10.75 0.72
CA LYS A 36 -3.39 11.40 1.18
C LYS A 36 -4.22 10.46 2.07
N TRP A 37 -4.35 9.19 1.68
CA TRP A 37 -5.02 8.16 2.47
C TRP A 37 -4.34 7.95 3.83
N CYS A 38 -3.01 7.85 3.85
CA CYS A 38 -2.23 7.75 5.08
C CYS A 38 -2.45 8.97 6.00
N ALA A 39 -2.43 10.16 5.43
CA ALA A 39 -2.61 11.40 6.17
C ALA A 39 -4.02 11.55 6.77
N ALA A 40 -5.02 10.92 6.15
CA ALA A 40 -6.43 10.93 6.56
C ALA A 40 -6.80 9.77 7.50
N SER A 41 -5.92 8.77 7.68
CA SER A 41 -6.22 7.64 8.55
C SER A 41 -6.19 8.00 10.04
N THR A 42 -6.89 7.22 10.86
CA THR A 42 -6.84 7.32 12.32
C THR A 42 -6.51 5.94 12.91
N PRO A 43 -5.36 5.76 13.59
CA PRO A 43 -4.28 6.73 13.74
C PRO A 43 -3.66 7.14 12.40
N ARG A 44 -3.04 8.32 12.37
CA ARG A 44 -2.37 8.82 11.16
C ARG A 44 -1.25 7.87 10.78
N ARG A 45 -1.24 7.41 9.53
CA ARG A 45 -0.17 6.59 8.97
C ARG A 45 0.85 7.51 8.29
N ALA A 46 2.10 7.08 8.29
CA ALA A 46 3.18 7.71 7.53
C ALA A 46 4.04 6.62 6.91
N PRO A 47 4.73 6.88 5.78
CA PRO A 47 5.70 5.95 5.24
C PRO A 47 6.73 5.58 6.30
N ALA A 48 6.93 4.28 6.51
CA ALA A 48 7.97 3.76 7.40
C ALA A 48 9.33 3.77 6.70
N ALA A 49 9.34 3.56 5.39
CA ALA A 49 10.54 3.60 4.57
C ALA A 49 10.19 3.98 3.12
N ALA A 50 11.15 4.60 2.45
CA ALA A 50 11.24 4.65 1.00
C ALA A 50 12.56 3.96 0.62
N VAL A 51 12.48 2.88 -0.16
CA VAL A 51 13.64 2.07 -0.55
C VAL A 51 13.94 2.36 -2.00
N ALA A 52 15.09 2.98 -2.28
CA ALA A 52 15.53 3.20 -3.65
C ALA A 52 15.83 1.86 -4.33
N GLN A 53 15.17 1.59 -5.45
CA GLN A 53 15.47 0.45 -6.33
C GLN A 53 16.58 0.81 -7.32
N ASP A 54 16.53 2.04 -7.85
CA ASP A 54 17.56 2.64 -8.70
C ASP A 54 17.60 4.16 -8.50
N GLU A 55 18.24 4.89 -9.43
CA GLU A 55 18.40 6.35 -9.37
C GLU A 55 17.07 7.12 -9.51
N PHE A 56 15.99 6.47 -9.95
CA PHE A 56 14.70 7.10 -10.25
C PHE A 56 13.48 6.42 -9.59
N THR A 57 13.63 5.20 -9.08
CA THR A 57 12.51 4.35 -8.64
C THR A 57 12.62 4.02 -7.16
N HIS A 58 11.50 4.13 -6.42
CA HIS A 58 11.48 3.90 -4.97
C HIS A 58 10.25 3.09 -4.56
N ASP A 59 10.47 1.99 -3.84
CA ASP A 59 9.43 1.31 -3.10
C ASP A 59 9.01 2.14 -1.90
N VAL A 60 7.71 2.26 -1.65
CA VAL A 60 7.18 2.94 -0.46
C VAL A 60 6.49 1.95 0.45
N ILE A 61 6.97 1.87 1.69
CA ILE A 61 6.47 0.95 2.71
C ILE A 61 5.57 1.70 3.68
N ILE A 62 4.29 1.30 3.72
CA ILE A 62 3.27 1.88 4.59
C ILE A 62 2.87 0.87 5.67
N PRO A 63 2.98 1.19 6.97
CA PRO A 63 2.43 0.38 8.04
C PRO A 63 0.92 0.18 7.88
N PHE A 64 0.47 -1.04 8.09
CA PHE A 64 -0.93 -1.42 8.07
C PHE A 64 -1.30 -2.14 9.37
N ASP A 65 -2.59 -2.42 9.53
CA ASP A 65 -3.12 -3.01 10.76
C ASP A 65 -2.57 -4.44 10.98
N ASP A 66 -2.54 -4.85 12.25
CA ASP A 66 -2.08 -6.18 12.69
C ASP A 66 -0.62 -6.51 12.32
N GLY A 67 0.24 -5.49 12.28
CA GLY A 67 1.67 -5.66 12.00
C GLY A 67 2.01 -5.91 10.53
N LEU A 68 1.03 -5.71 9.64
CA LEU A 68 1.22 -5.82 8.20
C LEU A 68 1.87 -4.55 7.62
N TYR A 69 2.42 -4.70 6.42
CA TYR A 69 2.95 -3.60 5.63
C TYR A 69 2.40 -3.68 4.22
N LEU A 70 2.04 -2.53 3.65
CA LEU A 70 1.74 -2.37 2.23
C LEU A 70 2.99 -1.83 1.54
N ALA A 71 3.48 -2.56 0.56
CA ALA A 71 4.56 -2.12 -0.32
C ALA A 71 3.98 -1.64 -1.64
N TYR A 72 4.29 -0.40 -2.02
CA TYR A 72 3.92 0.18 -3.30
C TYR A 72 5.16 0.30 -4.19
N ASP A 73 4.98 -0.04 -5.47
CA ASP A 73 5.98 -0.03 -6.55
C ASP A 73 7.06 -1.12 -6.52
N VAL A 74 6.67 -2.32 -6.05
CA VAL A 74 7.49 -3.54 -6.18
C VAL A 74 7.48 -4.01 -7.63
N THR A 75 8.66 -4.00 -8.27
CA THR A 75 8.93 -4.71 -9.54
C THR A 75 9.70 -5.99 -9.29
#